data_AF-A0A522N9M5-F1
#
_entry.id   AF-A0A522N9M5-F1
#
_cell.length_a   1.000
_cell.length_b   1.000
_cell.length_c   1.000
_cell.angle_alpha   90.00
_cell.angle_beta   90.00
_cell.angle_gamma   90.00
#
_symmetry.space_group_name_H-M   'P 1'
#
loop_
_entity.id
_entity.type
_entity.pdbx_description
1 polymer ?
#
loop_
_entity_poly.entity_id
_entity_poly.type
_entity_poly.pdbx_seq_one_letter_code
_entity_poly.pdbx_strand_id
1 'polypeptide(L)'
;MLAYYVEWHLREAWRTLLFADPDTEAKTMRDPVAPAQRSPAAQRKAASHTLDDGTQAHSFATLLADLATIVRNTCHAPNDTHSKAAAFHITTTANTQQQRALDLAQAIHL
;
A
#
# COMPACT_ATOMS: atom_id res chain seq x y z
N MET A 1 -14.77 3.84 14.45
CA MET A 1 -14.24 5.18 14.08
C MET A 1 -12.74 5.18 13.78
N LEU A 2 -11.91 4.33 14.43
CA LEU A 2 -10.45 4.32 14.18
C LEU A 2 -10.02 3.77 12.81
N ALA A 3 -10.66 2.69 12.33
CA ALA A 3 -10.26 2.03 11.09
C ALA A 3 -10.38 2.94 9.84
N TYR A 4 -11.45 3.74 9.76
CA TYR A 4 -11.63 4.72 8.66
C TYR A 4 -10.56 5.81 8.65
N TYR A 5 -10.09 6.23 9.82
CA TYR A 5 -9.04 7.24 9.94
C TYR A 5 -7.70 6.69 9.45
N VAL A 6 -7.36 5.46 9.86
CA VAL A 6 -6.16 4.76 9.38
C VAL A 6 -6.23 4.51 7.87
N GLU A 7 -7.38 4.04 7.37
CA GLU A 7 -7.58 3.84 5.94
C GLU A 7 -7.41 5.15 5.15
N TRP A 8 -7.94 6.26 5.65
CA TRP A 8 -7.78 7.56 5.01
C TRP A 8 -6.30 7.94 4.86
N HIS A 9 -5.52 7.82 5.95
CA HIS A 9 -4.09 8.12 5.93
C HIS A 9 -3.30 7.19 4.99
N LEU A 10 -3.60 5.89 5.02
CA LEU A 10 -2.98 4.92 4.10
C LEU A 10 -3.31 5.24 2.65
N ARG A 11 -4.55 5.61 2.34
CA ARG A 11 -4.95 6.02 0.98
C ARG A 11 -4.21 7.27 0.52
N GLU A 12 -3.94 8.21 1.42
CA GLU A 12 -3.19 9.41 1.09
C GLU A 12 -1.71 9.11 0.85
N ALA A 13 -1.08 8.29 1.70
CA ALA A 13 0.30 7.84 1.50
C ALA A 13 0.48 7.02 0.21
N TRP A 14 -0.49 6.17 -0.12
CA TRP A 14 -0.42 5.28 -1.27
C TRP A 14 -0.97 5.85 -2.58
N ARG A 15 -1.29 7.15 -2.69
CA ARG A 15 -1.89 7.73 -3.93
C ARG A 15 -1.12 7.41 -5.20
N THR A 16 0.20 7.34 -5.11
CA THR A 16 1.09 7.01 -6.22
C THR A 16 0.95 5.56 -6.68
N LEU A 17 0.53 4.66 -5.81
CA LEU A 17 0.30 3.23 -6.09
C LEU A 17 -1.17 2.93 -6.42
N LEU A 18 -2.10 3.74 -5.90
CA LEU A 18 -3.53 3.52 -6.03
C LEU A 18 -4.11 4.14 -7.32
N PHE A 19 -5.33 3.76 -7.69
CA PHE A 19 -6.20 4.52 -8.61
C PHE A 19 -6.68 5.84 -7.99
N ALA A 20 -5.74 6.68 -7.60
CA ALA A 20 -5.94 8.01 -7.06
C ALA A 20 -5.11 9.01 -7.86
N ASP A 21 -5.58 10.25 -7.97
CA ASP A 21 -4.78 11.31 -8.59
C ASP A 21 -3.55 11.62 -7.72
N PRO A 22 -2.31 11.47 -8.22
CA PRO A 22 -1.11 11.78 -7.44
C PRO A 22 -0.86 13.30 -7.31
N ASP A 23 -1.48 14.13 -8.16
CA ASP A 23 -1.34 15.58 -8.08
C ASP A 23 -2.25 16.14 -6.97
N THR A 24 -1.64 16.44 -5.82
CA THR A 24 -2.32 17.02 -4.66
C THR A 24 -2.21 18.53 -4.63
N GLU A 25 -1.15 19.13 -5.18
CA GLU A 25 -0.94 20.58 -5.20
C GLU A 25 -2.03 21.30 -5.98
N ALA A 26 -2.44 20.74 -7.12
CA ALA A 26 -3.53 21.30 -7.92
C ALA A 26 -4.87 21.38 -7.17
N LYS A 27 -5.06 20.57 -6.12
CA LYS A 27 -6.28 20.62 -5.29
C LYS A 27 -6.29 21.80 -4.34
N THR A 28 -5.13 22.22 -3.85
CA THR A 28 -5.00 23.30 -2.86
C THR A 28 -5.33 24.66 -3.46
N MET A 29 -5.08 24.83 -4.77
CA MET A 29 -5.26 26.11 -5.48
C MET A 29 -6.56 26.18 -6.29
N ARG A 30 -7.30 25.08 -6.40
CA ARG A 30 -8.53 25.01 -7.21
C ARG A 30 -9.68 25.76 -6.54
N ASP A 31 -10.54 26.37 -7.35
CA ASP A 31 -11.89 26.76 -6.92
C ASP A 31 -12.61 25.56 -6.26
N PRO A 32 -12.99 25.66 -4.96
CA PRO A 32 -13.57 24.55 -4.20
C PRO A 32 -14.97 24.13 -4.70
N VAL A 33 -15.67 24.99 -5.44
CA VAL A 33 -17.01 24.67 -5.97
C VAL A 33 -16.99 24.30 -7.46
N ALA A 34 -15.87 24.50 -8.16
CA ALA A 34 -15.72 24.08 -9.55
C ALA A 34 -15.53 22.56 -9.67
N PRO A 35 -16.16 21.87 -10.66
CA PRO A 35 -16.11 20.41 -10.79
C PRO A 35 -14.70 19.86 -10.87
N ALA A 36 -14.32 18.88 -10.04
CA ALA A 36 -12.96 18.32 -10.00
C ALA A 36 -12.45 17.79 -11.35
N GLN A 37 -11.21 18.14 -11.71
CA GLN A 37 -10.53 17.74 -12.95
C GLN A 37 -9.35 16.85 -12.60
N ARG A 38 -9.26 15.69 -13.26
CA ARG A 38 -8.17 14.72 -13.07
C ARG A 38 -6.92 15.18 -13.81
N SER A 39 -5.76 15.06 -13.16
CA SER A 39 -4.46 15.34 -13.77
C SER A 39 -4.19 14.42 -14.98
N PRO A 40 -3.30 14.83 -15.92
CA PRO A 40 -2.89 13.97 -17.01
C PRO A 40 -2.31 12.62 -16.54
N ALA A 41 -1.59 12.61 -15.41
CA ALA A 41 -1.05 11.39 -14.82
C ALA A 41 -2.17 10.45 -14.34
N ALA A 42 -3.19 11.00 -13.66
CA ALA A 42 -4.35 10.22 -13.24
C ALA A 42 -5.14 9.64 -14.43
N GLN A 43 -5.28 10.40 -15.52
CA GLN A 43 -5.92 9.93 -16.74
C GLN A 43 -5.13 8.80 -17.41
N ARG A 44 -3.80 8.94 -17.53
CA ARG A 44 -2.93 7.88 -18.07
C ARG A 44 -2.99 6.60 -17.23
N LYS A 45 -2.91 6.72 -15.90
CA LYS A 45 -3.02 5.58 -14.98
C LYS A 45 -4.37 4.89 -15.09
N ALA A 46 -5.46 5.66 -15.20
CA ALA A 46 -6.80 5.11 -15.38
C ALA A 46 -6.99 4.41 -16.74
N ALA A 47 -6.33 4.89 -17.80
CA ALA A 47 -6.43 4.30 -19.13
C ALA A 47 -5.56 3.04 -19.29
N SER A 48 -4.36 3.04 -18.72
CA SER A 48 -3.37 1.95 -18.86
C SER A 48 -3.48 0.88 -17.78
N HIS A 49 -4.06 1.20 -16.63
CA HIS A 49 -4.05 0.38 -15.43
C HIS A 49 -2.64 0.06 -14.90
N THR A 50 -1.63 0.82 -15.35
CA THR A 50 -0.24 0.69 -14.92
C THR A 50 0.29 2.00 -14.35
N LEU A 51 1.31 1.89 -13.52
CA LEU A 51 2.14 2.98 -13.04
C LEU A 51 3.20 3.34 -14.10
N ASP A 52 3.89 4.46 -13.91
CA ASP A 52 4.92 4.94 -14.84
C ASP A 52 6.14 3.98 -14.92
N ASP A 53 6.35 3.14 -13.90
CA ASP A 53 7.38 2.09 -13.88
C ASP A 53 6.93 0.78 -14.57
N GLY A 54 5.75 0.77 -15.18
CA GLY A 54 5.18 -0.39 -15.88
C GLY A 54 4.49 -1.41 -14.99
N THR A 55 4.52 -1.24 -13.66
CA THR A 55 3.83 -2.14 -12.73
C THR A 55 2.33 -1.84 -12.66
N GLN A 56 1.53 -2.78 -12.14
CA GLN A 56 0.07 -2.58 -12.08
C GLN A 56 -0.32 -1.52 -11.05
N ALA A 57 -1.29 -0.68 -11.41
CA ALA A 57 -1.95 0.20 -10.46
C ALA A 57 -2.96 -0.59 -9.61
N HIS A 58 -3.10 -0.24 -8.33
CA HIS A 58 -3.94 -0.99 -7.40
C HIS A 58 -5.21 -0.22 -6.99
N SER A 59 -6.28 -0.95 -6.71
CA SER A 59 -7.28 -0.48 -5.74
C SER A 59 -6.75 -0.68 -4.31
N PHE A 60 -7.36 -0.03 -3.32
CA PHE A 60 -6.98 -0.22 -1.91
C PHE A 60 -7.07 -1.70 -1.49
N ALA A 61 -8.15 -2.39 -1.87
CA ALA A 61 -8.36 -3.79 -1.56
C ALA A 61 -7.31 -4.70 -2.22
N THR A 62 -6.96 -4.46 -3.49
CA THR A 62 -5.95 -5.26 -4.19
C THR A 62 -4.54 -5.03 -3.65
N LEU A 63 -4.22 -3.80 -3.20
CA LEU A 63 -2.94 -3.52 -2.55
C LEU A 63 -2.85 -4.21 -1.18
N LEU A 64 -3.92 -4.17 -0.40
CA LEU A 64 -3.99 -4.93 0.86
C LEU A 64 -3.88 -6.44 0.62
N ALA A 65 -4.52 -6.97 -0.42
CA ALA A 65 -4.42 -8.38 -0.76
C ALA A 65 -2.99 -8.78 -1.16
N ASP A 66 -2.28 -7.94 -1.90
CA ASP A 66 -0.86 -8.15 -2.21
C ASP A 66 0.01 -8.11 -0.94
N LEU A 67 -0.16 -7.09 -0.11
CA LEU A 67 0.57 -6.97 1.17
C LEU A 67 0.24 -8.09 2.16
N ALA A 68 -0.96 -8.68 2.11
CA ALA A 68 -1.35 -9.79 2.97
C ALA A 68 -0.54 -11.07 2.72
N THR A 69 0.23 -11.14 1.62
CA THR A 69 1.18 -12.23 1.38
C THR A 69 2.44 -12.11 2.26
N ILE A 70 2.68 -10.95 2.88
CA ILE A 70 3.73 -10.77 3.88
C ILE A 70 3.20 -11.24 5.21
N VAL A 71 3.74 -12.36 5.69
CA VAL A 71 3.31 -13.00 6.94
C VAL A 71 4.50 -13.23 7.85
N ARG A 72 4.24 -13.23 9.16
CA ARG A 72 5.19 -13.68 10.19
C ARG A 72 4.82 -15.10 10.61
N ASN A 73 5.50 -16.08 10.04
CA ASN A 73 5.27 -17.49 10.30
C ASN A 73 5.96 -17.93 11.59
N THR A 74 5.24 -18.67 12.43
CA THR A 74 5.81 -19.34 13.60
C THR A 74 6.20 -20.77 13.20
N CYS A 75 7.49 -21.07 13.28
CA CYS A 75 8.03 -22.36 12.88
C CYS A 75 8.52 -23.16 14.08
N HIS A 76 8.43 -24.49 13.98
CA HIS A 76 8.88 -25.44 14.99
C HIS A 76 9.96 -26.36 14.39
N ALA A 77 10.99 -26.68 15.18
CA ALA A 77 12.03 -27.59 14.75
C ALA A 77 11.50 -29.04 14.69
N PRO A 78 11.79 -29.83 13.62
CA PRO A 78 11.16 -31.13 13.39
C PRO A 78 11.37 -32.22 14.46
N ASN A 79 12.46 -32.14 15.25
CA ASN A 79 12.92 -33.25 16.11
C ASN A 79 12.83 -32.96 17.61
N ASP A 80 12.02 -31.99 18.01
CA ASP A 80 11.85 -31.69 19.41
C ASP A 80 10.58 -32.34 19.98
N THR A 81 10.75 -33.53 20.52
CA THR A 81 9.69 -34.29 21.21
C THR A 81 9.86 -34.28 22.74
N HIS A 82 10.93 -33.68 23.27
CA HIS A 82 11.29 -33.79 24.69
C HIS A 82 11.61 -32.46 25.38
N SER A 83 11.88 -31.39 24.63
CA SER A 83 11.85 -30.02 25.11
C SER A 83 10.62 -29.33 24.54
N LYS A 84 10.27 -28.14 24.99
CA LYS A 84 9.45 -27.21 24.19
C LYS A 84 10.45 -26.32 23.45
N ALA A 85 11.21 -26.89 22.54
CA ALA A 85 12.24 -26.24 21.75
C ALA A 85 11.66 -25.02 21.04
N ALA A 86 12.50 -24.00 21.05
CA ALA A 86 12.17 -22.63 20.73
C ALA A 86 11.40 -22.53 19.42
N ALA A 87 10.17 -22.04 19.52
CA ALA A 87 9.49 -21.48 18.37
C ALA A 87 10.31 -20.29 17.87
N PHE A 88 10.47 -20.18 16.56
CA PHE A 88 11.12 -19.03 15.93
C PHE A 88 10.23 -18.45 14.85
N HIS A 89 10.48 -17.19 14.50
CA HIS A 89 9.71 -16.47 13.50
C HIS A 89 10.48 -16.33 12.20
N ILE A 90 9.80 -16.59 11.09
CA ILE A 90 10.27 -16.24 9.74
C ILE A 90 9.27 -15.25 9.15
N THR A 91 9.75 -14.11 8.67
CA THR A 91 8.94 -13.12 7.95
C THR A 91 9.17 -13.26 6.44
N THR A 92 8.10 -13.25 5.65
CA THR A 92 8.21 -13.21 4.18
C THR A 92 9.01 -11.98 3.75
N THR A 93 9.97 -12.15 2.84
CA THR A 93 10.69 -11.02 2.23
C THR A 93 9.78 -10.31 1.23
N ALA A 94 9.56 -9.02 1.42
CA ALA A 94 8.73 -8.21 0.53
C ALA A 94 9.36 -8.10 -0.86
N ASN A 95 8.53 -8.14 -1.90
CA ASN A 95 8.97 -7.76 -3.25
C ASN A 95 9.12 -6.23 -3.38
N THR A 96 9.65 -5.74 -4.50
CA THR A 96 9.89 -4.30 -4.70
C THR A 96 8.63 -3.43 -4.55
N GLN A 97 7.48 -3.89 -5.04
CA GLN A 97 6.23 -3.13 -4.94
C GLN A 97 5.69 -3.10 -3.51
N GLN A 98 5.74 -4.25 -2.84
CA GLN A 98 5.32 -4.37 -1.44
C GLN A 98 6.22 -3.54 -0.52
N GLN A 99 7.54 -3.55 -0.74
CA GLN A 99 8.47 -2.73 0.00
C GLN A 99 8.17 -1.24 -0.18
N ARG A 100 7.96 -0.79 -1.43
CA ARG A 100 7.56 0.59 -1.72
C ARG A 100 6.28 1.00 -0.98
N ALA A 101 5.29 0.11 -0.92
CA ALA A 101 4.07 0.38 -0.15
C ALA A 101 4.33 0.48 1.36
N LEU A 102 5.17 -0.41 1.92
CA LEU A 102 5.57 -0.34 3.33
C LEU A 102 6.33 0.96 3.65
N ASP A 103 7.26 1.38 2.79
CA ASP A 103 8.05 2.60 2.97
C ASP A 103 7.15 3.85 2.98
N LEU A 104 6.18 3.92 2.05
CA LEU A 104 5.18 4.99 2.01
C LEU A 104 4.31 5.00 3.28
N ALA A 105 3.92 3.83 3.79
CA ALA A 105 3.13 3.75 5.02
C ALA A 105 3.93 4.16 6.27
N GLN A 106 5.23 3.87 6.31
CA GLN A 106 6.11 4.28 7.41
C GLN A 106 6.31 5.80 7.48
N ALA A 107 6.14 6.51 6.36
CA ALA A 107 6.22 7.97 6.30
C ALA A 107 4.95 8.69 6.82
N ILE A 108 3.91 7.95 7.22
CA ILE A 108 2.70 8.54 7.80
C ILE A 108 3.01 9.09 9.20
N HIS A 109 2.79 10.39 9.38
CA HIS A 109 2.81 11.05 10.67
C HIS A 109 1.37 11.32 11.12
N LEU A 110 0.99 10.80 12.29
CA LEU A 110 -0.34 10.94 12.90
C LEU A 110 -0.35 12.05 13.96
#